data_AF-A0A7C0XGX2-F1
#
_entry.id   AF-A0A7C0XGX2-F1
#
_cell.length_a   1.000
_cell.length_b   1.000
_cell.length_c   1.000
_cell.angle_alpha   90.00
_cell.angle_beta   90.00
_cell.angle_gamma   90.00
#
_symmetry.space_group_name_H-M   'P 1'
#
loop_
_entity.id
_entity.type
_entity.pdbx_description
1 polymer ?
#
loop_
_entity_poly.entity_id
_entity_poly.type
_entity_poly.pdbx_seq_one_letter_code
_entity_poly.pdbx_strand_id
1 'polypeptide(L)'
;MVAIPEWLGYSQTIRIVEELGRFKIKVGGIIVNQVFERGECSCKSWDKRASIHAKYVEMFKKRFEGLLPVRTIPVLPVEIKGLNSLLEFAEYIKDIL
;
A
#
# COMPACT_ATOMS: atom_id res chain seq x y z
N MET A 1 -4.98 3.27 7.26
CA MET A 1 -3.52 3.05 7.47
C MET A 1 -2.81 3.16 6.13
N VAL A 2 -1.58 3.68 6.11
CA VAL A 2 -0.75 3.74 4.89
C VAL A 2 0.59 3.07 5.15
N ALA A 3 1.07 2.26 4.22
CA ALA A 3 2.35 1.55 4.30
C ALA A 3 3.01 1.44 2.92
N ILE A 4 4.30 1.08 2.90
CA ILE A 4 5.00 0.62 1.69
C ILE A 4 5.25 -0.89 1.76
N PRO A 5 5.33 -1.60 0.62
CA PRO A 5 5.43 -3.06 0.57
C PRO A 5 6.86 -3.57 0.84
N GLU A 6 7.37 -3.31 2.05
CA GLU A 6 8.66 -3.77 2.55
C GLU A 6 8.54 -4.32 3.97
N TRP A 7 9.55 -5.04 4.47
CA TRP A 7 9.51 -5.69 5.79
C TRP A 7 9.13 -4.74 6.92
N LEU A 8 9.74 -3.56 6.97
CA LEU A 8 9.48 -2.60 8.04
C LEU A 8 8.06 -2.06 7.95
N GLY A 9 7.59 -1.70 6.74
CA GLY A 9 6.22 -1.25 6.50
C GLY A 9 5.18 -2.30 6.90
N TYR A 10 5.43 -3.57 6.56
CA TYR A 10 4.57 -4.70 6.94
C TYR A 10 4.52 -4.91 8.47
N SER A 11 5.68 -5.04 9.11
CA SER A 11 5.76 -5.34 10.55
C SER A 11 5.19 -4.21 11.42
N GLN A 12 5.45 -2.95 11.08
CA GLN A 12 4.90 -1.82 11.83
C GLN A 12 3.39 -1.69 11.65
N THR A 13 2.87 -1.93 10.45
CA THR A 13 1.41 -1.83 10.21
C THR A 13 0.65 -2.83 11.06
N ILE A 14 1.11 -4.07 11.17
CA ILE A 14 0.48 -5.09 12.02
C ILE A 14 0.45 -4.62 13.47
N ARG A 15 1.61 -4.20 13.99
CA ARG A 15 1.74 -3.73 15.37
C ARG A 15 0.79 -2.56 15.67
N ILE A 16 0.71 -1.58 14.77
CA ILE A 16 -0.16 -0.41 14.96
C ILE A 16 -1.64 -0.79 14.87
N VAL A 17 -2.04 -1.65 13.93
CA VAL A 17 -3.43 -2.10 13.83
C VAL A 17 -3.86 -2.87 15.09
N GLU A 18 -2.99 -3.74 15.61
CA GLU A 18 -3.23 -4.48 16.86
C GLU A 18 -3.30 -3.54 18.07
N GLU A 19 -2.43 -2.52 18.13
CA GLU A 19 -2.42 -1.52 19.19
C GLU A 19 -3.68 -0.64 19.18
N LEU A 20 -4.10 -0.14 18.01
CA LEU A 20 -5.36 0.61 17.86
C LEU A 20 -6.57 -0.23 18.26
N GLY A 21 -6.56 -1.53 17.96
CA GLY A 21 -7.59 -2.47 18.38
C GLY A 21 -7.73 -2.56 19.91
N ARG A 22 -6.62 -2.49 20.66
CA ARG A 22 -6.65 -2.48 22.15
C ARG A 22 -7.35 -1.23 22.71
N PHE A 23 -7.23 -0.10 22.00
CA PHE A 23 -7.94 1.14 22.33
C PHE A 23 -9.35 1.23 21.73
N LYS A 24 -9.86 0.15 21.12
CA LYS A 24 -11.16 0.10 20.42
C LYS A 24 -11.28 1.13 19.28
N ILE A 25 -10.15 1.52 18.68
CA ILE A 25 -10.11 2.40 17.51
C ILE A 25 -10.23 1.52 16.26
N LYS A 26 -11.29 1.72 15.49
CA LYS A 26 -11.54 0.97 14.25
C LYS A 26 -10.65 1.51 13.12
N VAL A 27 -9.84 0.64 12.54
CA VAL A 27 -9.13 0.92 11.28
C VAL A 27 -10.09 0.68 10.12
N GLY A 28 -10.19 1.62 9.18
CA GLY A 28 -11.08 1.50 8.01
C GLY A 28 -10.50 0.67 6.85
N GLY A 29 -9.17 0.58 6.77
CA GLY A 29 -8.48 -0.11 5.68
C GLY A 29 -6.99 0.18 5.65
N ILE A 30 -6.30 -0.51 4.73
CA ILE A 30 -4.86 -0.40 4.52
C ILE A 30 -4.58 -0.03 3.07
N ILE A 31 -3.86 1.07 2.88
CA ILE A 31 -3.30 1.49 1.60
C ILE A 31 -1.83 1.09 1.58
N VAL A 32 -1.45 0.24 0.63
CA VAL A 32 -0.07 -0.12 0.33
C VAL A 32 0.38 0.74 -0.86
N ASN A 33 1.11 1.81 -0.58
CA ASN A 33 1.52 2.81 -1.55
C ASN A 33 2.89 2.48 -2.18
N GLN A 34 3.21 3.13 -3.30
CA GLN A 34 4.50 3.02 -4.00
C GLN A 34 4.84 1.57 -4.39
N VAL A 35 3.84 0.83 -4.88
CA VAL A 35 4.03 -0.54 -5.35
C VAL A 35 4.70 -0.52 -6.72
N PHE A 36 5.85 -1.19 -6.83
CA PHE A 36 6.47 -1.43 -8.13
C PHE A 36 5.78 -2.65 -8.74
N GLU A 37 5.27 -2.49 -9.96
CA GLU A 37 4.51 -3.53 -10.65
C GLU A 37 5.31 -4.09 -11.83
N ARG A 38 5.18 -5.39 -12.10
CA ARG A 38 5.84 -6.01 -13.25
C ARG A 38 5.21 -5.49 -14.54
N GLY A 39 6.01 -5.32 -15.58
CA GLY A 39 5.55 -4.86 -16.89
C GLY A 39 5.65 -3.34 -17.11
N GLU A 40 5.81 -2.56 -16.05
CA GLU A 40 5.96 -1.09 -16.13
C GLU A 40 7.34 -0.63 -16.65
N CYS A 41 8.39 -1.42 -16.43
CA CYS A 41 9.74 -1.13 -16.91
C CYS A 41 10.49 -2.43 -17.19
N SER A 42 11.36 -2.44 -18.22
CA SER A 42 12.12 -3.61 -18.66
C SER A 42 13.48 -3.79 -17.98
N CYS A 43 13.80 -3.01 -16.94
CA CYS A 43 15.10 -3.09 -16.28
C CYS A 43 15.13 -4.09 -15.12
N LYS A 44 16.25 -4.82 -14.98
CA LYS A 44 16.43 -5.87 -13.96
C LYS A 44 16.22 -5.39 -12.52
N SER A 45 16.57 -4.14 -12.22
CA SER A 45 16.37 -3.54 -10.90
C SER A 45 14.89 -3.34 -10.58
N TRP A 46 14.10 -2.96 -11.58
CA TRP A 46 12.65 -2.82 -11.47
C TRP A 46 11.99 -4.18 -11.20
N ASP A 47 12.30 -5.19 -11.99
CA ASP A 47 11.72 -6.53 -11.82
C ASP A 47 12.03 -7.15 -10.45
N LYS A 48 13.25 -6.95 -9.95
CA LYS A 48 13.62 -7.37 -8.59
C LYS A 48 12.79 -6.65 -7.53
N ARG A 49 12.66 -5.32 -7.64
CA ARG A 49 11.87 -4.51 -6.71
C ARG A 49 10.39 -4.90 -6.75
N ALA A 50 9.82 -5.05 -7.95
CA ALA A 50 8.45 -5.48 -8.16
C ALA A 50 8.19 -6.88 -7.58
N SER A 51 9.14 -7.81 -7.71
CA SER A 51 9.02 -9.16 -7.12
C SER A 51 9.03 -9.13 -5.58
N ILE A 52 9.86 -8.27 -4.98
CA ILE A 52 9.84 -8.06 -3.52
C ILE A 52 8.52 -7.43 -3.08
N HIS A 53 8.06 -6.40 -3.80
CA HIS A 53 6.82 -5.69 -3.47
C HIS A 53 5.61 -6.62 -3.59
N ALA A 54 5.54 -7.45 -4.64
CA ALA A 54 4.48 -8.44 -4.84
C ALA A 54 4.37 -9.40 -3.65
N LYS A 55 5.50 -9.90 -3.13
CA LYS A 55 5.53 -10.74 -1.92
C LYS A 55 4.90 -10.03 -0.72
N TYR A 56 5.27 -8.79 -0.45
CA TYR A 56 4.73 -8.06 0.71
C TYR A 56 3.27 -7.67 0.52
N VAL A 57 2.85 -7.32 -0.70
CA VAL A 57 1.43 -7.09 -1.04
C VAL A 57 0.60 -8.35 -0.77
N GLU A 58 1.08 -9.52 -1.17
CA GLU A 58 0.41 -10.80 -0.88
C GLU A 58 0.33 -11.06 0.64
N MET A 59 1.41 -10.79 1.37
CA MET A 59 1.43 -10.92 2.84
C MET A 59 0.41 -9.97 3.50
N PHE A 60 0.29 -8.71 3.05
CA PHE A 60 -0.73 -7.78 3.52
C PHE A 60 -2.14 -8.32 3.25
N LYS A 61 -2.42 -8.71 2.00
CA LYS A 61 -3.73 -9.25 1.60
C LYS A 61 -4.11 -10.45 2.47
N LYS A 62 -3.19 -11.40 2.64
CA LYS A 62 -3.42 -12.61 3.47
C LYS A 62 -3.60 -12.29 4.95
N ARG A 63 -2.81 -11.36 5.51
CA ARG A 63 -2.89 -11.01 6.95
C ARG A 63 -4.23 -10.37 7.34
N PHE A 64 -4.82 -9.62 6.42
CA PHE A 64 -6.00 -8.80 6.64
C PHE A 64 -7.24 -9.27 5.86
N GLU A 65 -7.15 -10.43 5.20
CA GLU A 65 -8.27 -11.06 4.50
C GLU A 65 -9.48 -11.22 5.42
N GLY A 66 -10.64 -10.70 5.00
CA GLY A 66 -11.87 -10.70 5.79
C GLY A 66 -11.88 -9.76 7.01
N LEU A 67 -10.77 -9.08 7.32
CA LEU A 67 -10.65 -8.17 8.46
C LEU A 67 -10.66 -6.69 8.04
N LEU A 68 -9.85 -6.34 7.05
CA LEU A 68 -9.70 -4.97 6.56
C LEU A 68 -9.49 -4.99 5.04
N PRO A 69 -10.08 -4.05 4.28
CA PRO A 69 -9.76 -3.90 2.87
C PRO A 69 -8.28 -3.49 2.71
N VAL A 70 -7.60 -4.12 1.77
CA VAL A 70 -6.21 -3.81 1.39
C VAL A 70 -6.20 -3.33 -0.06
N ARG A 71 -5.80 -2.08 -0.29
CA ARG A 71 -5.67 -1.48 -1.62
C ARG A 71 -4.21 -1.17 -1.91
N THR A 72 -3.79 -1.40 -3.14
CA THR A 72 -2.46 -1.04 -3.64
C THR A 72 -2.53 0.22 -4.48
N ILE A 73 -1.50 1.06 -4.38
CA ILE A 73 -1.30 2.21 -5.26
C ILE A 73 0.08 2.06 -5.89
N PRO A 74 0.20 2.12 -7.23
CA PRO A 74 1.47 1.97 -7.91
C PRO A 74 2.42 3.12 -7.55
N VAL A 75 3.71 2.89 -7.73
CA VAL A 75 4.68 3.99 -7.73
C VAL A 75 4.41 4.90 -8.92
N LEU A 76 4.30 6.20 -8.67
CA LEU A 76 4.10 7.20 -9.72
C LEU A 76 5.46 7.82 -10.12
N PRO A 77 5.65 8.17 -11.40
CA PRO A 77 6.93 8.64 -11.92
C PRO A 77 7.31 10.05 -11.45
N VAL A 78 6.33 10.80 -10.95
CA VAL A 78 6.51 12.18 -10.49
C VAL A 78 5.96 12.35 -9.07
N GLU A 79 6.51 13.32 -8.36
CA GLU A 79 6.00 13.72 -7.07
C GLU A 79 4.63 14.40 -7.23
N ILE A 80 3.68 14.03 -6.39
CA ILE A 80 2.31 14.54 -6.45
C ILE A 80 2.25 15.88 -5.72
N LYS A 81 2.17 16.97 -6.49
CA LYS A 81 2.10 18.33 -5.96
C LYS A 81 1.09 19.16 -6.74
N GLY A 82 0.45 20.09 -6.05
CA GLY A 82 -0.58 20.95 -6.62
C GLY A 82 -1.95 20.28 -6.70
N LEU A 83 -2.99 21.11 -6.82
CA LEU A 83 -4.38 20.68 -6.73
C LEU A 83 -4.75 19.62 -7.78
N ASN A 84 -4.37 19.83 -9.05
CA ASN A 84 -4.77 18.94 -10.14
C ASN A 84 -4.19 17.53 -9.98
N SER A 85 -2.89 17.41 -9.69
CA SER A 85 -2.26 16.10 -9.47
C SER A 85 -2.79 15.40 -8.22
N LEU A 86 -3.19 16.14 -7.17
CA LEU A 86 -3.86 15.56 -6.01
C LEU A 86 -5.27 15.03 -6.34
N LEU A 87 -6.01 15.73 -7.20
CA LEU A 87 -7.32 15.26 -7.66
C LEU A 87 -7.19 14.00 -8.53
N GLU A 88 -6.21 13.94 -9.43
CA GLU A 88 -5.89 12.74 -10.20
C GLU A 88 -5.49 11.58 -9.29
N PHE A 89 -4.65 11.84 -8.27
CA PHE A 89 -4.28 10.82 -7.30
C PHE A 89 -5.48 10.32 -6.49
N ALA A 90 -6.45 11.19 -6.20
CA ALA A 90 -7.63 10.82 -5.42
C ALA A 90 -8.44 9.71 -6.10
N GLU A 91 -8.40 9.59 -7.44
CA GLU A 91 -9.04 8.50 -8.19
C GLU A 91 -8.58 7.11 -7.72
N TYR A 92 -7.32 6.95 -7.27
CA TYR A 92 -6.82 5.66 -6.77
C TYR A 92 -7.47 5.22 -5.46
N ILE A 93 -8.04 6.16 -4.69
CA ILE A 93 -8.54 5.95 -3.32
C ILE A 93 -10.04 6.18 -3.14
N LYS A 94 -10.78 6.56 -4.20
CA LYS A 94 -12.21 6.87 -4.11
C LYS A 94 -13.05 5.73 -3.53
N ASP A 95 -12.67 4.48 -3.79
CA ASP A 95 -13.43 3.30 -3.34
C ASP A 95 -13.03 2.81 -1.93
N ILE A 96 -12.17 3.54 -1.21
CA ILE A 96 -11.66 3.15 0.11
C ILE A 96 -12.37 3.88 1.26
N LEU A 97 -13.00 5.04 0.98
CA LEU A 97 -13.71 5.89 1.93
C LEU A 97 -15.23 5.74 1.76
#